data_AF-A0AAD8NA27-F1
#
_entry.id   AF-A0AAD8NA27-F1
#
_cell.length_a   1.000
_cell.length_b   1.000
_cell.length_c   1.000
_cell.angle_alpha   90.00
_cell.angle_beta   90.00
_cell.angle_gamma   90.00
#
_symmetry.space_group_name_H-M   'P 1'
#
loop_
_entity.id
_entity.type
_entity.pdbx_description
1 polymer ?
#
loop_
_entity_poly.entity_id
_entity_poly.type
_entity_poly.pdbx_seq_one_letter_code
_entity_poly.pdbx_strand_id
1 'polypeptide(L)'
;MAHRSLLIILSLIFIITTISSSSSSMAEADSSVPEHVSAPASVHIVYTDRPQHEELEVYHLRTLSSVLGSEEAAKGALLYTYKHAACGFSAKLTPKQVEELSKLPGVLQVVKDGTMKLHDSPAKLHTF
;
A
#
# COMPACT_ATOMS: atom_id res chain seq x y z
N MET A 1 4.10 38.49 39.07
CA MET A 1 3.58 38.78 37.71
C MET A 1 3.59 37.58 36.75
N ALA A 2 4.54 36.63 36.86
CA ALA A 2 4.65 35.49 35.93
C ALA A 2 3.45 34.52 35.89
N HIS A 3 2.81 34.24 37.03
CA HIS A 3 1.68 33.30 37.11
C HIS A 3 0.42 33.78 36.35
N ARG A 4 0.22 35.11 36.28
CA ARG A 4 -0.89 35.71 35.52
C ARG A 4 -0.66 35.59 34.01
N SER A 5 0.60 35.67 33.56
CA SER A 5 0.99 35.48 32.16
C SER A 5 0.83 34.02 31.71
N LEU A 6 1.22 33.06 32.57
CA LEU A 6 1.08 31.63 32.29
C LEU A 6 -0.38 31.20 32.12
N LEU A 7 -1.29 31.72 32.96
CA LEU A 7 -2.72 31.42 32.87
C LEU A 7 -3.37 31.99 31.59
N ILE A 8 -2.91 33.15 31.11
CA ILE A 8 -3.39 33.76 29.85
C ILE A 8 -2.94 32.93 28.64
N ILE A 9 -1.68 32.47 28.65
CA ILE A 9 -1.13 31.64 27.56
C ILE A 9 -1.84 30.28 27.50
N LEU A 10 -2.12 29.66 28.65
CA LEU A 10 -2.88 28.42 28.71
C LEU A 10 -4.34 28.59 28.24
N SER A 11 -4.97 29.73 28.52
CA SER A 11 -6.34 29.99 28.02
C SER A 11 -6.37 30.22 26.51
N LEU A 12 -5.37 30.90 25.94
CA LEU A 12 -5.23 31.09 24.49
C LEU A 12 -5.08 29.75 23.74
N ILE A 13 -4.29 28.83 24.28
CA ILE A 13 -4.10 27.50 23.68
C ILE A 13 -5.40 26.68 23.72
N PHE A 14 -6.17 26.78 24.81
CA PHE A 14 -7.47 26.10 24.95
C PHE A 14 -8.56 26.67 24.01
N ILE A 15 -8.51 27.97 23.70
CA ILE A 15 -9.42 28.59 22.73
C ILE A 15 -9.11 28.13 21.30
N ILE A 16 -7.82 27.98 20.93
CA ILE A 16 -7.43 27.56 19.57
C ILE A 16 -7.87 26.10 19.29
N THR A 17 -7.80 25.21 20.27
CA THR A 17 -8.20 23.80 20.10
C THR A 17 -9.72 23.60 19.98
N THR A 18 -10.53 24.51 20.51
CA THR A 18 -12.01 24.40 20.45
C THR A 18 -12.62 24.92 19.15
N ILE A 19 -11.93 25.82 18.43
CA ILE A 19 -12.44 26.39 17.17
C ILE A 19 -12.43 25.38 16.01
N SER A 20 -11.62 24.30 16.09
CA SER A 20 -11.52 23.33 14.99
C SER A 20 -12.68 22.33 14.91
N SER A 21 -13.66 22.39 15.82
CA SER A 21 -14.78 21.45 15.85
C SER A 21 -16.12 22.17 15.95
N SER A 22 -16.66 22.64 14.82
CA SER A 22 -18.11 22.62 14.48
C SER A 22 -18.35 23.15 13.06
N SER A 23 -19.03 22.34 12.24
CA SER A 23 -19.35 22.54 10.81
C SER A 23 -20.64 23.33 10.53
N SER A 24 -20.82 23.67 9.24
CA SER A 24 -22.03 24.08 8.46
C SER A 24 -22.03 25.56 8.02
N SER A 25 -22.37 25.97 6.78
CA SER A 25 -23.19 25.37 5.71
C SER A 25 -22.94 26.02 4.32
N MET A 26 -23.24 25.25 3.25
CA MET A 26 -23.66 25.62 1.87
C MET A 26 -22.74 26.35 0.88
N ALA A 27 -22.27 25.59 -0.12
CA ALA A 27 -22.27 26.03 -1.53
C ALA A 27 -22.65 24.84 -2.42
N GLU A 28 -23.81 24.96 -3.07
CA GLU A 28 -24.23 24.12 -4.18
C GLU A 28 -23.23 24.31 -5.33
N ALA A 29 -22.53 23.24 -5.69
CA ALA A 29 -21.91 23.11 -7.00
C ALA A 29 -22.09 21.66 -7.40
N ASP A 30 -22.96 21.45 -8.38
CA ASP A 30 -23.07 20.23 -9.16
C ASP A 30 -21.69 19.88 -9.74
N SER A 31 -20.95 19.10 -8.99
CA SER A 31 -19.73 18.43 -9.45
C SER A 31 -19.84 17.04 -8.87
N SER A 32 -20.57 16.21 -9.60
CA SER A 32 -20.46 14.76 -9.52
C SER A 32 -19.03 14.37 -9.89
N VAL A 33 -18.08 14.62 -8.98
CA VAL A 33 -16.83 13.89 -8.93
C VAL A 33 -17.27 12.47 -8.58
N PRO A 34 -17.12 11.50 -9.49
CA PRO A 34 -17.36 10.12 -9.10
C PRO A 34 -16.32 9.83 -8.02
N GLU A 35 -16.77 9.70 -6.77
CA GLU A 35 -15.99 8.99 -5.76
C GLU A 35 -15.70 7.63 -6.37
N HIS A 36 -14.48 7.45 -6.86
CA HIS A 36 -14.00 6.21 -7.39
C HIS A 36 -13.85 5.29 -6.18
N VAL A 37 -14.93 4.61 -5.79
CA VAL A 37 -14.96 3.65 -4.69
C VAL A 37 -13.81 2.70 -4.92
N SER A 38 -12.73 2.90 -4.16
CA SER A 38 -11.47 2.20 -4.34
C SER A 38 -11.73 0.75 -3.95
N ALA A 39 -11.81 -0.13 -4.95
CA ALA A 39 -12.00 -1.54 -4.73
C ALA A 39 -10.94 -2.08 -3.74
N PRO A 40 -11.30 -3.05 -2.90
CA PRO A 40 -10.46 -3.46 -1.79
C PRO A 40 -9.12 -4.04 -2.28
N ALA A 41 -8.08 -3.82 -1.48
CA ALA A 41 -6.76 -4.37 -1.78
C ALA A 41 -6.75 -5.90 -1.68
N SER A 42 -6.02 -6.55 -2.58
CA SER A 42 -5.76 -7.99 -2.52
C SER A 42 -4.29 -8.29 -2.78
N VAL A 43 -3.84 -9.48 -2.41
CA VAL A 43 -2.45 -9.88 -2.59
C VAL A 43 -2.19 -10.13 -4.06
N HIS A 44 -1.09 -9.56 -4.56
CA HIS A 44 -0.60 -9.78 -5.91
C HIS A 44 0.88 -10.12 -5.86
N ILE A 45 1.32 -10.90 -6.84
CA ILE A 45 2.72 -11.19 -7.13
C ILE A 45 3.15 -10.28 -8.27
N VAL A 46 4.18 -9.48 -8.02
CA VAL A 46 4.80 -8.58 -8.97
C VAL A 46 6.11 -9.21 -9.42
N TYR A 47 6.20 -9.57 -10.69
CA TYR A 47 7.41 -10.05 -11.34
C TYR A 47 8.19 -8.87 -11.89
N THR A 48 9.49 -8.85 -11.64
CA THR A 48 10.39 -7.77 -12.04
C THR A 48 11.62 -8.30 -12.76
N ASP A 49 12.25 -7.45 -13.56
CA ASP A 49 13.62 -7.67 -14.00
C ASP A 49 14.57 -7.67 -12.80
N ARG A 50 15.68 -8.41 -12.94
CA ARG A 50 16.75 -8.38 -11.95
C ARG A 50 17.61 -7.13 -12.14
N PRO A 51 17.75 -6.26 -11.11
CA PRO A 51 18.64 -5.11 -11.19
C PRO A 51 20.10 -5.57 -11.32
N GLN A 52 20.87 -4.90 -12.18
CA GLN A 52 22.29 -5.22 -12.41
C GLN A 52 23.24 -4.47 -11.48
N HIS A 53 22.88 -3.25 -11.06
CA HIS A 53 23.76 -2.31 -10.35
C HIS A 53 23.17 -1.83 -9.01
N GLU A 54 22.12 -2.48 -8.52
CA GLU A 54 21.42 -2.11 -7.30
C GLU A 54 21.06 -3.37 -6.51
N GLU A 55 21.06 -3.26 -5.18
CA GLU A 55 20.58 -4.35 -4.33
C GLU A 55 19.10 -4.62 -4.59
N LEU A 56 18.77 -5.90 -4.70
CA LEU A 56 17.43 -6.35 -5.08
C LEU A 56 16.33 -5.82 -4.15
N GLU A 57 16.59 -5.78 -2.83
CA GLU A 57 15.63 -5.30 -1.84
C GLU A 57 15.36 -3.80 -1.97
N VAL A 58 16.40 -3.01 -2.23
CA VAL A 58 16.30 -1.56 -2.46
C VAL A 58 15.49 -1.29 -3.73
N TYR A 59 15.79 -2.01 -4.80
CA TYR A 59 15.06 -1.90 -6.07
C TYR A 59 13.56 -2.23 -5.89
N HIS A 60 13.23 -3.34 -5.21
CA HIS A 60 11.84 -3.73 -4.95
C HIS A 60 11.11 -2.70 -4.11
N LEU A 61 11.74 -2.22 -3.04
CA LEU A 61 11.11 -1.27 -2.13
C LEU A 61 10.88 0.09 -2.81
N ARG A 62 11.84 0.58 -3.62
CA ARG A 62 11.66 1.79 -4.44
C ARG A 62 10.53 1.61 -5.45
N THR A 63 10.49 0.46 -6.14
CA THR A 63 9.45 0.17 -7.14
C THR A 63 8.07 0.24 -6.48
N LEU A 64 7.91 -0.40 -5.33
CA LEU A 64 6.64 -0.40 -4.60
C LEU A 64 6.30 0.99 -4.02
N SER A 65 7.27 1.71 -3.46
CA SER A 65 7.04 3.04 -2.88
C SER A 65 6.69 4.10 -3.93
N SER A 66 7.16 3.95 -5.17
CA SER A 66 6.81 4.87 -6.26
C SER A 66 5.31 4.93 -6.55
N VAL A 67 4.59 3.85 -6.26
CA VAL A 67 3.12 3.74 -6.43
C VAL A 67 2.38 3.96 -5.11
N LEU A 68 2.97 3.57 -3.98
CA LEU A 68 2.33 3.72 -2.66
C LEU A 68 2.56 5.09 -2.01
N GLY A 69 3.43 5.92 -2.58
CA GLY A 69 3.67 7.29 -2.15
C GLY A 69 4.67 7.44 -0.99
N SER A 70 5.05 6.37 -0.31
CA SER A 70 6.12 6.38 0.69
C SER A 70 6.76 5.01 0.91
N GLU A 71 7.96 5.01 1.50
CA GLU A 71 8.67 3.78 1.85
C GLU A 71 7.96 3.01 2.98
N GLU A 72 7.39 3.73 3.95
CA GLU A 72 6.64 3.16 5.07
C GLU A 72 5.38 2.46 4.58
N ALA A 73 4.65 3.07 3.64
CA ALA A 73 3.49 2.46 3.01
C ALA A 73 3.88 1.21 2.22
N ALA A 74 5.01 1.25 1.50
CA ALA A 74 5.55 0.10 0.80
C ALA A 74 5.91 -1.05 1.74
N LYS A 75 6.62 -0.78 2.84
CA LYS A 75 6.93 -1.79 3.88
C LYS A 75 5.68 -2.37 4.51
N GLY A 76 4.65 -1.56 4.75
CA GLY A 76 3.37 -2.03 5.29
C GLY A 76 2.56 -2.91 4.33
N ALA A 77 2.74 -2.75 3.02
CA ALA A 77 2.05 -3.52 1.99
C ALA A 77 2.84 -4.77 1.54
N LEU A 78 4.16 -4.76 1.65
CA LEU A 78 5.05 -5.85 1.24
C LEU A 78 4.88 -7.08 2.13
N LEU A 79 4.64 -8.24 1.52
CA LEU A 79 4.47 -9.51 2.23
C LEU A 79 5.65 -10.46 2.04
N TYR A 80 6.26 -10.47 0.86
CA TYR A 80 7.36 -11.37 0.55
C TYR A 80 8.20 -10.84 -0.61
N THR A 81 9.49 -11.18 -0.61
CA THR A 81 10.42 -10.85 -1.69
C THR A 81 11.00 -12.13 -2.28
N TYR A 82 10.80 -12.33 -3.58
CA TYR A 82 11.36 -13.44 -4.35
C TYR A 82 12.76 -13.08 -4.86
N LYS A 83 13.76 -13.91 -4.52
CA LYS A 83 15.18 -13.61 -4.79
C LYS A 83 15.88 -14.57 -5.75
N HIS A 84 15.32 -15.76 -5.98
CA HIS A 84 16.02 -16.86 -6.64
C HIS A 84 15.29 -17.28 -7.92
N ALA A 85 14.41 -18.28 -7.84
CA ALA A 85 13.70 -18.86 -8.98
C ALA A 85 12.84 -17.85 -9.75
N ALA A 86 12.42 -16.78 -9.08
CA ALA A 86 11.81 -15.60 -9.68
C ALA A 86 12.38 -14.34 -9.01
N CYS A 87 12.35 -13.24 -9.76
CA CYS A 87 12.67 -11.91 -9.26
C CYS A 87 11.35 -11.13 -9.13
N GLY A 88 11.12 -10.56 -7.94
CA GLY A 88 9.88 -9.85 -7.66
C GLY A 88 9.49 -9.84 -6.20
N PHE A 89 8.24 -9.49 -5.93
CA PHE A 89 7.68 -9.45 -4.58
C PHE A 89 6.17 -9.67 -4.57
N SER A 90 5.60 -10.05 -3.43
CA SER A 90 4.16 -10.06 -3.21
C SER A 90 3.75 -8.94 -2.28
N ALA A 91 2.68 -8.21 -2.62
CA ALA A 91 2.17 -7.09 -1.82
C ALA A 91 0.64 -7.00 -1.85
N LYS A 92 0.06 -6.37 -0.83
CA LYS A 92 -1.36 -5.99 -0.84
C LYS A 92 -1.56 -4.71 -1.64
N LEU A 93 -2.31 -4.82 -2.75
CA LEU A 93 -2.47 -3.74 -3.72
C LEU A 93 -3.94 -3.54 -4.09
N THR A 94 -4.35 -2.28 -4.24
CA THR A 94 -5.63 -1.92 -4.86
C THR A 94 -5.56 -2.10 -6.38
N PRO A 95 -6.70 -2.21 -7.09
CA PRO A 95 -6.67 -2.34 -8.54
C PRO A 95 -5.97 -1.17 -9.25
N LYS A 96 -6.09 0.05 -8.72
CA LYS A 96 -5.38 1.22 -9.24
C LYS A 96 -3.86 1.07 -9.11
N GLN A 97 -3.38 0.60 -7.97
CA GLN A 97 -1.94 0.38 -7.75
C GLN A 97 -1.40 -0.74 -8.64
N VAL A 98 -2.19 -1.78 -8.91
CA VAL A 98 -1.84 -2.84 -9.87
C VAL A 98 -1.67 -2.27 -11.27
N GLU A 99 -2.59 -1.41 -11.70
CA GLU A 99 -2.53 -0.74 -13.00
C GLU A 99 -1.30 0.17 -13.11
N GLU A 100 -1.00 0.94 -12.06
CA GLU A 100 0.17 1.83 -12.00
C GLU A 100 1.49 1.05 -12.02
N LEU A 101 1.61 -0.02 -11.22
CA LEU A 101 2.80 -0.88 -11.22
C LEU A 101 3.03 -1.57 -12.57
N SER A 102 1.96 -2.01 -13.24
CA SER A 102 2.07 -2.70 -14.54
C SER A 102 2.61 -1.82 -15.66
N LYS A 103 2.62 -0.50 -15.46
CA LYS A 103 3.16 0.49 -16.41
C LYS A 103 4.63 0.84 -16.16
N LEU A 104 5.20 0.41 -15.03
CA LEU A 104 6.56 0.77 -14.67
C LEU A 104 7.59 -0.03 -15.48
N PRO A 105 8.69 0.59 -15.94
CA PRO A 105 9.79 -0.14 -16.54
C PRO A 105 10.39 -1.12 -15.54
N GLY A 106 10.76 -2.31 -16.01
CA GLY A 106 11.31 -3.38 -15.18
C GLY A 106 10.27 -4.14 -14.35
N VAL A 107 8.97 -3.80 -14.43
CA VAL A 107 7.88 -4.66 -13.99
C VAL A 107 7.41 -5.48 -15.19
N LEU A 108 7.55 -6.80 -15.11
CA LEU A 108 7.24 -7.72 -16.20
C LEU A 108 5.77 -8.15 -16.17
N GLN A 109 5.23 -8.39 -14.96
CA GLN A 109 3.86 -8.85 -14.79
C GLN A 109 3.38 -8.58 -13.36
N VAL A 110 2.10 -8.25 -13.21
CA VAL A 110 1.41 -8.23 -11.91
C VAL A 110 0.25 -9.21 -11.98
N VAL A 111 0.30 -10.27 -11.16
CA VAL A 111 -0.75 -11.29 -11.11
C VAL A 111 -1.36 -11.36 -9.73
N LYS A 112 -2.66 -11.59 -9.64
CA LYS A 112 -3.33 -11.80 -8.36
C LYS A 112 -2.86 -13.11 -7.75
N ASP A 113 -2.50 -13.08 -6.47
CA ASP A 113 -2.16 -14.29 -5.72
C ASP A 113 -3.41 -15.17 -5.55
N GLY A 114 -3.22 -16.48 -5.68
CA GLY A 114 -4.31 -17.45 -5.70
C GLY A 114 -3.97 -18.70 -4.91
N THR A 115 -4.90 -19.12 -4.05
CA THR A 115 -4.78 -20.40 -3.34
C THR A 115 -5.22 -21.55 -4.24
N MET A 116 -4.33 -22.52 -4.46
CA MET A 116 -4.65 -23.75 -5.19
C MET A 116 -4.91 -24.90 -4.22
N LYS A 117 -5.85 -25.79 -4.56
CA LYS A 117 -6.04 -27.05 -3.84
C LYS A 117 -4.98 -28.03 -4.30
N LEU A 118 -4.23 -28.60 -3.36
CA LEU A 118 -3.34 -29.71 -3.67
C LEU A 118 -4.19 -30.91 -4.11
N HIS A 119 -3.79 -31.56 -5.20
CA HIS A 119 -4.47 -32.75 -5.68
C HIS A 119 -4.08 -33.94 -4.82
N ASP A 120 -5.05 -34.53 -4.11
CA ASP A 120 -4.85 -35.79 -3.40
C ASP A 120 -4.94 -36.95 -4.40
N SER A 121 -3.78 -37.51 -4.78
CA SER A 121 -3.75 -38.82 -5.44
C SER A 121 -3.90 -39.92 -4.39
N PRO A 122 -4.81 -40.90 -4.55
CA PRO A 122 -4.93 -42.01 -3.60
C PRO A 122 -3.60 -42.78 -3.55
N ALA A 123 -3.02 -42.89 -2.36
CA ALA A 123 -1.80 -43.63 -2.12
C ALA A 123 -2.03 -45.11 -2.48
N LYS A 124 -1.57 -45.51 -3.67
CA LYS A 124 -1.56 -46.91 -4.07
C LYS A 124 -0.32 -47.55 -3.45
N LEU A 125 -0.48 -48.15 -2.27
CA LEU A 125 0.57 -48.94 -1.64
C LEU A 125 0.87 -50.15 -2.52
N HIS A 126 2.05 -50.17 -3.13
CA HIS A 126 2.56 -51.32 -3.87
C HIS A 126 3.14 -52.31 -2.86
N THR A 127 2.32 -53.29 -2.46
CA THR A 127 2.78 -54.43 -1.66
C THR A 127 3.63 -55.33 -2.56
N PHE A 128 4.89 -55.58 -2.18
CA PHE A 128 5.78 -56.56 -2.81
C PHE A 128 5.45 -57.97 -2.35
#